data_AF-A0A1G1JS18-F1
#
_entry.id   AF-A0A1G1JS18-F1
#
_cell.length_a   1.000
_cell.length_b   1.000
_cell.length_c   1.000
_cell.angle_alpha   90.00
_cell.angle_beta   90.00
_cell.angle_gamma   90.00
#
_symmetry.space_group_name_H-M   'P 1'
#
loop_
_entity.id
_entity.type
_entity.pdbx_description
1 polymer ?
#
loop_
_entity_poly.entity_id
_entity_poly.type
_entity_poly.pdbx_seq_one_letter_code
_entity_poly.pdbx_strand_id
1 'polypeptide(L)'
;MDEAWKEAVSREKDASQGPNQAQVPEVTFGIFLSGLMMEALVSLGDLENPISKKKDINLNNAKFIIDTLGMLKDKTRNNLSKDEAEGLEAVLYDLRTRFVGKKKL
;
A
#
# COMPACT_ATOMS: atom_id res chain seq x y z
N MET A 1 3.81 -52.44 7.34
CA MET A 1 3.61 -51.39 8.36
C MET A 1 4.09 -50.03 7.86
N ASP A 2 5.06 -49.95 6.94
CA ASP A 2 5.60 -48.67 6.44
C ASP A 2 4.77 -48.00 5.32
N GLU A 3 4.02 -48.78 4.53
CA GLU A 3 3.26 -48.25 3.39
C GLU A 3 1.94 -47.57 3.82
N ALA A 4 1.28 -48.08 4.87
CA ALA A 4 0.05 -47.47 5.40
C ALA A 4 0.30 -46.11 6.06
N TRP A 5 1.50 -45.91 6.62
CA TRP A 5 1.90 -44.63 7.22
C TRP A 5 2.24 -43.59 6.15
N LYS A 6 2.92 -43.98 5.05
CA LYS A 6 3.18 -43.09 3.91
C LYS A 6 1.88 -42.65 3.22
N GLU A 7 0.91 -43.54 3.08
CA GLU A 7 -0.38 -43.23 2.47
C GLU A 7 -1.28 -42.32 3.32
N ALA A 8 -1.17 -42.40 4.64
CA ALA A 8 -1.87 -41.52 5.57
C ALA A 8 -1.28 -40.10 5.55
N VAL A 9 0.05 -39.99 5.52
CA VAL A 9 0.78 -38.70 5.44
C VAL A 9 0.54 -37.99 4.10
N SER A 10 0.43 -38.75 2.99
CA SER A 10 0.08 -38.19 1.68
C SER A 10 -1.37 -37.69 1.62
N ARG A 11 -2.32 -38.41 2.23
CA ARG A 11 -3.73 -37.98 2.31
C ARG A 11 -3.94 -36.74 3.20
N GLU A 12 -3.15 -36.55 4.25
CA GLU A 12 -3.18 -35.31 5.04
C GLU A 12 -2.59 -34.09 4.30
N LYS A 13 -1.57 -34.30 3.46
CA LYS A 13 -1.02 -33.23 2.60
C LYS A 13 -1.98 -32.77 1.51
N ASP A 14 -2.79 -33.68 0.95
CA ASP A 14 -3.81 -33.32 -0.04
C ASP A 14 -5.06 -32.69 0.62
N ALA A 15 -5.41 -33.08 1.85
CA ALA A 15 -6.56 -32.54 2.58
C ALA A 15 -6.36 -31.11 3.12
N SER A 16 -5.12 -30.59 3.12
CA SER A 16 -4.83 -29.20 3.52
C SER A 16 -4.95 -28.20 2.37
N GLN A 17 -5.22 -28.66 1.15
CA GLN A 17 -5.47 -27.81 -0.03
C GLN A 17 -6.98 -27.69 -0.27
N GLY A 18 -7.66 -26.97 0.63
CA GLY A 18 -9.07 -26.63 0.46
C GLY A 18 -9.30 -25.78 -0.82
N PRO A 19 -10.48 -25.90 -1.47
CA PRO A 19 -10.74 -25.23 -2.72
C PRO A 19 -10.81 -23.71 -2.50
N ASN A 20 -9.96 -22.98 -3.21
CA ASN A 20 -10.03 -21.52 -3.35
C ASN A 20 -9.73 -20.70 -2.08
N GLN A 21 -8.55 -20.87 -1.49
CA GLN A 21 -7.95 -19.77 -0.75
C GLN A 21 -7.59 -18.69 -1.77
N ALA A 22 -8.42 -17.65 -1.89
CA ALA A 22 -8.04 -16.44 -2.61
C ALA A 22 -6.67 -16.02 -2.08
N GLN A 23 -5.62 -16.14 -2.91
CA GLN A 23 -4.27 -15.79 -2.51
C GLN A 23 -4.28 -14.29 -2.21
N VAL A 24 -4.31 -13.94 -0.93
CA VAL A 24 -4.19 -12.56 -0.49
C VAL A 24 -2.82 -12.10 -0.98
N PRO A 25 -2.75 -11.03 -1.81
CA PRO A 25 -1.48 -10.59 -2.36
C PRO A 25 -0.50 -10.28 -1.23
N GLU A 26 0.75 -10.70 -1.42
CA GLU A 26 1.82 -10.42 -0.46
C GLU A 26 1.95 -8.91 -0.27
N VAL A 27 1.91 -8.45 0.98
CA VAL A 27 2.00 -7.03 1.29
C VAL A 27 3.45 -6.60 1.13
N THR A 28 3.69 -5.71 0.16
CA THR A 28 4.99 -5.07 -0.05
C THR A 28 4.96 -3.62 0.38
N PHE A 29 6.14 -3.03 0.64
CA PHE A 29 6.25 -1.60 0.93
C PHE A 29 5.66 -0.75 -0.22
N GLY A 30 5.86 -1.17 -1.46
CA GLY A 30 5.30 -0.51 -2.64
C GLY A 30 3.77 -0.50 -2.66
N ILE A 31 3.12 -1.61 -2.28
CA ILE A 31 1.64 -1.67 -2.17
C ILE A 31 1.15 -0.73 -1.07
N PHE A 32 1.82 -0.72 0.09
CA PHE A 32 1.48 0.18 1.19
C PHE A 32 1.62 1.66 0.79
N LEU A 33 2.73 2.02 0.15
CA LEU A 33 2.98 3.36 -0.37
C LEU A 33 1.93 3.79 -1.41
N SER A 34 1.54 2.88 -2.31
CA SER A 34 0.52 3.14 -3.33
C SER A 34 -0.85 3.44 -2.70
N GLY A 35 -1.20 2.72 -1.63
CA GLY A 35 -2.43 2.99 -0.87
C GLY A 35 -2.46 4.39 -0.27
N LEU A 36 -1.38 4.80 0.40
CA LEU A 36 -1.24 6.15 0.94
C LEU A 36 -1.25 7.23 -0.15
N MET A 37 -0.58 6.97 -1.28
CA MET A 37 -0.60 7.88 -2.43
C MET A 37 -2.03 8.07 -2.96
N MET A 38 -2.78 6.99 -3.16
CA MET A 38 -4.18 7.06 -3.60
C MET A 38 -5.03 7.88 -2.62
N GLU A 39 -4.88 7.65 -1.31
CA GLU A 39 -5.62 8.40 -0.30
C GLU A 39 -5.28 9.90 -0.31
N ALA A 40 -4.00 10.24 -0.51
CA ALA A 40 -3.57 11.63 -0.66
C ALA A 40 -4.17 12.27 -1.91
N LEU A 41 -4.17 11.56 -3.05
CA LEU A 41 -4.75 12.05 -4.30
C LEU A 41 -6.27 12.26 -4.21
N VAL A 42 -6.99 11.38 -3.52
CA VAL A 42 -8.42 11.58 -3.20
C VAL A 42 -8.58 12.82 -2.33
N SER A 43 -7.75 12.97 -1.29
CA SER A 43 -7.78 14.14 -0.40
C SER A 43 -7.43 15.46 -1.11
N LEU A 44 -6.63 15.41 -2.17
CA LEU A 44 -6.31 16.56 -3.03
C LEU A 44 -7.41 16.88 -4.06
N GLY A 45 -8.47 16.04 -4.12
CA GLY A 45 -9.54 16.14 -5.12
C GLY A 45 -9.10 15.76 -6.54
N ASP A 46 -7.92 15.15 -6.70
CA ASP A 46 -7.43 14.69 -8.01
C ASP A 46 -8.15 13.41 -8.44
N LEU A 47 -8.47 12.54 -7.47
CA LEU A 47 -9.26 11.34 -7.64
C LEU A 47 -10.63 11.47 -6.97
N GLU A 48 -11.62 10.76 -7.53
CA GLU A 48 -12.93 10.62 -6.91
C GLU A 48 -12.84 9.69 -5.71
N ASN A 49 -13.51 10.05 -4.62
CA ASN A 49 -13.61 9.17 -3.47
C ASN A 49 -14.45 7.93 -3.83
N PRO A 50 -13.92 6.70 -3.66
CA PRO A 50 -14.59 5.48 -4.12
C PRO A 50 -15.90 5.20 -3.38
N ILE A 51 -16.07 5.73 -2.16
CA ILE A 51 -17.24 5.56 -1.30
C ILE A 51 -18.27 6.65 -1.58
N SER A 52 -17.87 7.93 -1.46
CA SER A 52 -18.82 9.05 -1.60
C SER A 52 -19.16 9.40 -3.05
N LYS A 53 -18.36 8.93 -4.01
CA LYS A 53 -18.44 9.26 -5.44
C LYS A 53 -18.31 10.76 -5.73
N LYS A 54 -17.60 11.48 -4.86
CA LYS A 54 -17.37 12.92 -4.99
C LYS A 54 -15.87 13.24 -5.06
N LYS A 55 -15.56 14.33 -5.75
CA LYS A 55 -14.25 14.97 -5.74
C LYS A 55 -14.28 16.13 -4.76
N ASP A 56 -13.92 15.85 -3.51
CA ASP A 56 -13.85 16.84 -2.44
C ASP A 56 -12.39 17.08 -2.05
N ILE A 57 -12.03 18.35 -1.81
CA ILE A 57 -10.68 18.72 -1.39
C ILE A 57 -10.64 18.77 0.14
N ASN A 58 -9.79 17.94 0.73
CA ASN A 58 -9.43 17.96 2.15
C ASN A 58 -7.91 18.14 2.31
N LEU A 59 -7.48 19.40 2.28
CA LEU A 59 -6.05 19.76 2.41
C LEU A 59 -5.45 19.32 3.75
N ASN A 60 -6.23 19.28 4.83
CA ASN A 60 -5.72 18.84 6.13
C ASN A 60 -5.36 17.34 6.10
N ASN A 61 -6.22 16.51 5.51
CA ASN A 61 -5.93 15.08 5.36
C ASN A 61 -4.76 14.85 4.39
N ALA A 62 -4.74 15.55 3.26
CA ALA A 62 -3.63 15.48 2.31
C ALA A 62 -2.29 15.84 2.97
N LYS A 63 -2.26 16.90 3.79
CA LYS A 63 -1.06 17.29 4.53
C LYS A 63 -0.64 16.20 5.52
N PHE A 64 -1.57 15.66 6.29
CA PHE A 64 -1.29 14.59 7.25
C PHE A 64 -0.64 13.37 6.57
N ILE A 65 -1.15 12.95 5.41
CA ILE A 65 -0.59 11.83 4.66
C ILE A 65 0.81 12.17 4.13
N ILE A 66 1.02 13.37 3.57
CA ILE A 66 2.34 13.83 3.11
C ILE A 66 3.35 13.86 4.27
N ASP A 67 2.96 14.36 5.43
CA ASP A 67 3.81 14.38 6.62
C ASP A 67 4.11 12.95 7.10
N THR A 68 3.13 12.05 7.04
CA THR A 68 3.30 10.62 7.39
C THR A 68 4.31 9.95 6.46
N LEU A 69 4.21 10.17 5.15
CA LEU A 69 5.20 9.69 4.17
C LEU A 69 6.59 10.27 4.43
N GLY A 70 6.67 11.55 4.82
CA GLY A 70 7.92 12.20 5.19
C GLY A 70 8.56 11.57 6.43
N MET A 71 7.75 11.31 7.46
CA MET A 71 8.17 10.61 8.66
C MET A 71 8.63 9.18 8.34
N LEU A 72 7.91 8.45 7.49
CA LEU A 72 8.28 7.10 7.07
C LEU A 72 9.66 7.10 6.43
N LYS A 73 9.92 8.01 5.48
CA LYS A 73 11.24 8.17 4.85
C LYS A 73 12.36 8.32 5.90
N ASP A 74 12.15 9.15 6.91
CA ASP A 74 13.16 9.37 7.95
C ASP A 74 13.34 8.15 8.85
N LYS A 75 12.26 7.46 9.20
CA LYS A 75 12.27 6.30 10.11
C LYS A 75 12.74 5.02 9.44
N THR A 76 12.58 4.88 8.12
CA THR A 76 12.99 3.69 7.37
C THR A 76 14.33 3.87 6.65
N ARG A 77 15.03 5.00 6.88
CA ARG A 77 16.34 5.26 6.30
C ARG A 77 17.32 4.11 6.60
N ASN A 78 18.03 3.66 5.57
CA ASN A 78 18.93 2.49 5.58
C ASN A 78 18.24 1.12 5.71
N ASN A 79 16.91 1.05 5.72
CA ASN A 79 16.15 -0.20 5.68
C ASN A 79 15.37 -0.39 4.37
N LEU A 80 15.40 0.61 3.48
CA LEU A 80 14.78 0.54 2.15
C LEU A 80 15.78 0.01 1.14
N SER A 81 15.29 -0.82 0.22
CA SER A 81 15.97 -1.05 -1.05
C SER A 81 16.05 0.25 -1.86
N LYS A 82 16.92 0.26 -2.87
CA LYS A 82 17.08 1.42 -3.76
C LYS A 82 15.74 1.82 -4.41
N ASP A 83 15.01 0.84 -4.93
CA ASP A 83 13.74 1.07 -5.64
C ASP A 83 12.65 1.60 -4.69
N GLU A 84 12.59 1.09 -3.46
CA GLU A 84 11.65 1.59 -2.45
C GLU A 84 11.96 3.03 -2.02
N ALA A 85 13.25 3.36 -1.86
CA ALA A 85 13.69 4.69 -1.52
C ALA A 85 13.37 5.69 -2.65
N GLU A 86 13.69 5.34 -3.89
CA GLU A 86 13.38 6.16 -5.07
C GLU A 86 11.87 6.33 -5.27
N GLY A 87 11.09 5.26 -5.09
CA GLY A 87 9.63 5.31 -5.15
C GLY A 87 9.03 6.23 -4.10
N LEU A 88 9.48 6.13 -2.84
CA LEU A 88 9.00 6.99 -1.75
C LEU A 88 9.34 8.48 -2.00
N GLU A 89 10.54 8.76 -2.50
CA GLU A 89 10.96 10.13 -2.86
C GLU A 89 10.11 10.70 -3.99
N ALA A 90 9.87 9.91 -5.04
CA ALA A 90 9.04 10.33 -6.17
C ALA A 90 7.61 10.65 -5.74
N VAL A 91 7.01 9.79 -4.91
CA VAL A 91 5.66 9.99 -4.35
C VAL A 91 5.61 11.26 -3.50
N LEU A 92 6.59 11.46 -2.61
CA LEU A 92 6.68 12.66 -1.77
C LEU A 92 6.80 13.94 -2.59
N TYR A 93 7.63 13.92 -3.64
CA TYR A 93 7.82 15.06 -4.52
C TYR A 93 6.53 15.43 -5.27
N ASP A 94 5.87 14.44 -5.89
CA ASP A 94 4.63 14.64 -6.64
C ASP A 94 3.52 15.20 -5.75
N LEU A 95 3.27 14.57 -4.59
CA LEU A 95 2.23 14.99 -3.67
C LEU A 95 2.47 16.38 -3.08
N ARG A 96 3.72 16.72 -2.72
CA ARG A 96 4.06 18.07 -2.22
C ARG A 96 3.83 19.14 -3.28
N THR A 97 4.20 18.86 -4.53
CA THR A 97 4.00 19.78 -5.66
C THR A 97 2.51 20.04 -5.87
N ARG A 98 1.70 18.98 -5.91
CA ARG A 98 0.23 19.08 -6.03
C ARG A 98 -0.38 19.86 -4.87
N PHE A 99 0.02 19.55 -3.63
CA PHE A 99 -0.49 20.20 -2.42
C PHE A 99 -0.24 21.71 -2.44
N VAL A 100 0.96 22.14 -2.81
CA VAL A 100 1.28 23.57 -2.96
C VAL A 100 0.43 24.21 -4.06
N GLY A 101 0.19 23.50 -5.17
CA GLY A 101 -0.71 23.96 -6.23
C GLY A 101 -2.14 24.19 -5.73
N LYS A 102 -2.70 23.24 -4.98
CA LYS A 102 -4.08 23.34 -4.45
C LYS A 102 -4.23 24.42 -3.36
N LYS A 103 -3.20 24.64 -2.53
CA LYS A 103 -3.21 25.67 -1.49
C LYS A 103 -3.22 27.11 -2.04
N LYS A 104 -2.85 27.30 -3.31
CA LYS A 104 -2.82 28.61 -3.99
C LYS A 104 -4.15 28.99 -4.65
N LEU A 105 -5.14 28.09 -4.67
CA LEU A 105 -6.51 28.32 -5.12
C LEU A 105 -7.39 28.73 -3.93
#